data_AF-A0A1F5CW91-F1
#
_entry.id   AF-A0A1F5CW91-F1
#
_cell.length_a   1.000
_cell.length_b   1.000
_cell.length_c   1.000
_cell.angle_alpha   90.00
_cell.angle_beta   90.00
_cell.angle_gamma   90.00
#
_symmetry.space_group_name_H-M   'P 1'
#
loop_
_entity.id
_entity.type
_entity.pdbx_description
1 polymer ?
#
loop_
_entity_poly.entity_id
_entity_poly.type
_entity_poly.pdbx_seq_one_letter_code
_entity_poly.pdbx_strand_id
1 'polypeptide(L)'
;MPLMRIKEIRDMSSEERTRRLGEIKIELTRLKTMIKAGGTVENPARVKELRRAIAKLLTIENEEKLGLVKKPKEKPKEQKKERRRGRKRNESDVRDN
;
A
#
# COMPACT_ATOMS: atom_id res chain seq x y z
N MET A 1 6.63 -15.47 9.97
CA MET A 1 5.26 -14.88 10.01
C MET A 1 4.93 -14.36 8.62
N PRO A 2 3.67 -14.40 8.15
CA PRO A 2 3.35 -13.90 6.81
C PRO A 2 3.56 -12.39 6.72
N LEU A 3 4.28 -11.91 5.70
CA LEU A 3 4.46 -10.47 5.43
C LEU A 3 3.12 -9.72 5.28
N MET A 4 2.12 -10.40 4.69
CA MET A 4 0.75 -9.89 4.56
C MET A 4 -0.27 -11.02 4.75
N ARG A 5 -1.34 -10.73 5.48
CA ARG A 5 -2.47 -11.62 5.65
C ARG A 5 -3.47 -11.43 4.51
N ILE A 6 -4.16 -12.50 4.13
CA ILE A 6 -5.12 -12.47 3.00
C ILE A 6 -6.27 -11.49 3.26
N LYS A 7 -6.74 -11.40 4.51
CA LYS A 7 -7.78 -10.45 4.92
C LYS A 7 -7.39 -9.01 4.60
N GLU A 8 -6.18 -8.61 5.01
CA GLU A 8 -5.65 -7.26 4.76
C GLU A 8 -5.57 -6.95 3.26
N ILE A 9 -5.20 -7.92 2.42
CA ILE A 9 -5.10 -7.73 0.97
C ILE A 9 -6.49 -7.56 0.33
N ARG A 10 -7.51 -8.28 0.82
CA ARG A 10 -8.89 -8.15 0.35
C ARG A 10 -9.55 -6.84 0.76
N ASP A 11 -9.15 -6.29 1.90
CA ASP A 11 -9.63 -5.00 2.39
C ASP A 11 -9.03 -3.80 1.63
N MET A 12 -7.90 -3.99 0.93
CA MET A 12 -7.29 -2.97 0.07
C MET A 12 -8.08 -2.78 -1.22
N SER A 13 -8.06 -1.55 -1.74
CA SER A 13 -8.48 -1.25 -3.12
C SER A 13 -7.48 -1.77 -4.15
N SER A 14 -7.91 -1.94 -5.41
CA SER A 14 -7.02 -2.36 -6.52
C SER A 14 -5.83 -1.40 -6.72
N GLU A 15 -6.05 -0.09 -6.55
CA GLU A 15 -4.98 0.93 -6.60
C GLU A 15 -3.94 0.69 -5.49
N GLU A 16 -4.39 0.47 -4.25
CA GLU A 16 -3.50 0.22 -3.10
C GLU A 16 -2.71 -1.08 -3.28
N ARG A 17 -3.34 -2.14 -3.79
CA ARG A 17 -2.64 -3.40 -4.09
C ARG A 17 -1.57 -3.21 -5.15
N THR A 18 -1.87 -2.45 -6.20
CA THR A 18 -0.92 -2.16 -7.28
C THR A 18 0.28 -1.37 -6.76
N ARG A 19 0.03 -0.34 -5.95
CA ARG A 19 1.10 0.43 -5.30
C ARG A 19 1.97 -0.46 -4.42
N ARG A 20 1.34 -1.27 -3.55
CA ARG A 20 2.04 -2.17 -2.63
C ARG A 20 2.85 -3.24 -3.36
N LEU A 21 2.33 -3.74 -4.48
CA LEU A 21 3.02 -4.68 -5.36
C LEU A 21 4.29 -4.06 -5.97
N GLY A 22 4.26 -2.77 -6.34
CA GLY A 22 5.44 -2.03 -6.79
C GLY A 22 6.52 -1.98 -5.72
N GLU A 23 6.16 -1.59 -4.49
CA GLU A 23 7.08 -1.51 -3.35
C GLU A 23 7.77 -2.85 -3.07
N ILE A 24 7.00 -3.95 -3.02
CA ILE A 24 7.52 -5.30 -2.75
C ILE A 24 8.43 -5.79 -3.88
N LYS A 25 8.12 -5.43 -5.14
CA LYS A 25 8.98 -5.75 -6.28
C LYS A 25 10.32 -5.02 -6.20
N ILE A 26 10.34 -3.74 -5.83
CA ILE A 26 11.57 -2.96 -5.65
C ILE A 26 12.44 -3.54 -4.54
N GLU A 27 11.85 -3.93 -3.42
CA GLU A 27 12.57 -4.58 -2.34
C GLU A 27 13.18 -5.92 -2.80
N LEU A 28 12.40 -6.72 -3.52
CA LEU A 28 12.85 -8.01 -4.04
C LEU A 28 13.97 -7.86 -5.07
N THR A 29 13.92 -6.86 -5.95
CA THR A 29 15.00 -6.62 -6.93
C THR A 29 16.28 -6.20 -6.24
N ARG A 30 16.21 -5.33 -5.23
CA ARG A 30 17.38 -4.92 -4.42
C ARG A 30 18.04 -6.10 -3.70
N LEU A 31 17.24 -6.98 -3.09
CA LEU A 31 17.79 -8.18 -2.44
C LEU A 31 18.41 -9.13 -3.48
N LYS A 32 17.76 -9.30 -4.63
CA LYS A 32 18.31 -10.14 -5.71
C LYS A 32 19.62 -9.60 -6.28
N THR A 33 19.75 -8.28 -6.46
CA THR A 33 21.00 -7.70 -6.97
C THR A 33 22.12 -7.87 -5.96
N MET A 34 21.87 -7.69 -4.66
CA MET A 34 22.84 -7.96 -3.61
C MET A 34 23.30 -9.42 -3.61
N ILE A 35 22.37 -10.37 -3.67
CA ILE A 35 22.69 -11.81 -3.75
C ILE A 35 23.54 -12.13 -4.98
N LYS A 36 23.15 -11.58 -6.14
CA LYS A 36 23.86 -11.82 -7.40
C LYS A 36 25.28 -11.23 -7.40
N ALA A 37 25.48 -10.11 -6.71
CA ALA A 37 26.80 -9.52 -6.52
C ALA A 37 27.68 -10.29 -5.51
N GLY A 38 27.20 -11.42 -4.97
CA GLY A 38 27.90 -12.19 -3.95
C GLY A 38 27.82 -11.58 -2.55
N GLY A 39 26.94 -10.59 -2.35
CA GLY A 39 26.73 -9.95 -1.05
C GLY A 39 25.95 -10.84 -0.09
N THR A 40 26.23 -10.71 1.20
CA THR A 40 25.51 -11.40 2.26
C THR A 40 24.18 -10.71 2.54
N VAL A 41 23.11 -11.51 2.64
CA VAL A 41 21.78 -11.01 3.03
C VAL A 41 21.50 -11.40 4.47
N GLU A 42 21.17 -10.43 5.32
CA GLU A 42 20.88 -10.65 6.75
C GLU A 42 19.74 -11.65 6.97
N ASN A 43 18.71 -11.62 6.11
CA ASN A 43 17.58 -12.52 6.20
C ASN A 43 17.23 -13.15 4.83
N PRO A 44 17.76 -14.35 4.53
CA PRO A 44 17.42 -15.08 3.31
C PRO A 44 15.93 -15.42 3.19
N ALA A 45 15.24 -15.64 4.33
CA ALA A 45 13.81 -15.95 4.34
C ALA A 45 12.95 -14.79 3.83
N ARG A 46 13.46 -13.55 3.92
CA ARG A 46 12.78 -12.34 3.41
C ARG A 46 12.47 -12.45 1.93
N VAL A 47 13.37 -12.99 1.12
CA VAL A 47 13.16 -13.19 -0.33
C VAL A 47 11.95 -14.10 -0.59
N LYS A 48 11.82 -15.18 0.20
CA LYS A 48 10.69 -16.12 0.10
C LYS A 48 9.38 -15.46 0.54
N GLU A 49 9.42 -14.64 1.58
CA GLU A 49 8.26 -13.89 2.07
C GLU A 49 7.77 -12.85 1.05
N LEU A 50 8.67 -12.06 0.46
CA LEU A 50 8.34 -11.08 -0.58
C LEU A 50 7.73 -11.76 -1.82
N ARG A 51 8.29 -12.88 -2.27
CA ARG A 51 7.72 -13.67 -3.39
C ARG A 51 6.29 -14.14 -3.09
N ARG A 52 6.05 -14.64 -1.87
CA ARG A 52 4.71 -15.07 -1.43
C ARG A 52 3.73 -13.90 -1.34
N ALA A 53 4.19 -12.73 -0.90
CA ALA A 53 3.36 -11.53 -0.84
C ALA A 53 2.93 -11.06 -2.24
N ILE A 54 3.86 -11.03 -3.22
CA ILE A 54 3.54 -10.73 -4.62
C ILE A 54 2.50 -11.71 -5.16
N ALA A 55 2.71 -13.01 -4.94
CA ALA A 55 1.78 -14.03 -5.42
C ALA A 55 0.36 -13.80 -4.87
N LYS A 56 0.23 -13.57 -3.56
CA LYS A 56 -1.07 -13.30 -2.93
C LYS A 56 -1.75 -12.05 -3.49
N LEU A 57 -1.01 -10.96 -3.67
CA LEU A 57 -1.55 -9.72 -4.23
C LEU A 57 -2.09 -9.96 -5.65
N LEU A 58 -1.31 -10.63 -6.50
CA LEU A 58 -1.72 -10.96 -7.86
C LEU A 58 -2.90 -11.93 -7.91
N THR A 59 -2.96 -12.90 -6.99
CA THR A 59 -4.07 -13.83 -6.89
C THR A 59 -5.37 -13.09 -6.57
N ILE A 60 -5.40 -12.23 -5.55
CA ILE A 60 -6.60 -11.46 -5.20
C ILE A 60 -7.01 -10.52 -6.33
N GLU A 61 -6.03 -9.85 -6.97
CA GLU A 61 -6.31 -8.98 -8.12
C GLU A 61 -6.97 -9.76 -9.28
N ASN A 62 -6.54 -11.00 -9.51
CA ASN A 62 -7.12 -11.86 -10.53
C ASN A 62 -8.50 -12.41 -10.13
N GLU A 63 -8.68 -12.79 -8.86
CA GLU A 63 -9.98 -13.20 -8.31
C GLU A 63 -11.03 -12.09 -8.50
N GLU A 64 -10.65 -10.82 -8.28
CA GLU A 64 -11.54 -9.68 -8.51
C GLU A 64 -11.87 -9.47 -9.98
N LYS A 65 -10.88 -9.59 -10.88
CA LYS A 65 -11.10 -9.48 -12.33
C LYS A 65 -12.04 -10.55 -12.86
N LEU A 66 -11.98 -11.76 -12.29
CA LEU A 66 -12.86 -12.89 -12.63
C LEU A 66 -14.24 -12.81 -11.95
N GLY A 67 -14.50 -11.79 -11.12
CA GLY A 67 -15.77 -11.61 -10.43
C GLY A 67 -16.04 -12.65 -9.33
N LEU A 68 -15.01 -13.38 -8.89
CA LEU A 68 -15.12 -14.46 -7.90
C LEU A 68 -15.25 -13.93 -6.45
N VAL A 69 -15.12 -12.62 -6.23
CA VAL A 69 -15.14 -11.97 -4.91
C VAL A 69 -16.18 -10.86 -4.87
N LYS A 70 -17.04 -10.89 -3.84
CA LYS A 70 -18.01 -9.81 -3.57
C LYS A 70 -17.26 -8.57 -3.06
N LYS A 71 -17.40 -7.43 -3.74
CA LYS A 71 -16.77 -6.15 -3.37
C LYS A 71 -17.06 -5.78 -1.91
N PRO A 72 -16.05 -5.60 -1.04
CA PRO A 72 -16.22 -4.89 0.22
C PRO A 72 -16.51 -3.41 -0.10
N LYS A 73 -17.49 -2.81 0.59
CA LYS A 73 -17.89 -1.41 0.44
C LYS A 73 -16.68 -0.49 0.63
N GLU A 74 -16.44 0.40 -0.33
CA GLU A 74 -15.42 1.46 -0.24
C GLU A 74 -15.59 2.23 1.08
N LYS A 75 -14.62 2.12 1.99
CA LYS A 75 -14.56 3.02 3.15
C LYS A 75 -14.06 4.37 2.67
N PRO A 76 -14.72 5.49 3.02
CA PRO A 76 -14.32 6.82 2.58
C PRO A 76 -12.88 7.13 3.02
N LYS A 77 -12.06 7.63 2.08
CA LYS A 77 -10.68 8.07 2.31
C LYS A 77 -10.65 9.16 3.39
N GLU A 78 -10.36 8.78 4.63
CA GLU A 78 -10.16 9.71 5.75
C GLU A 78 -8.76 10.35 5.66
N GLN A 79 -8.59 11.29 4.71
CA GLN A 79 -7.42 12.18 4.61
C GLN A 79 -7.80 13.67 4.65
N LYS A 80 -8.95 14.01 5.26
CA LYS A 80 -9.48 15.40 5.24
C LYS A 80 -9.29 16.24 6.51
N LYS A 81 -8.59 15.76 7.55
CA LYS A 81 -8.54 16.51 8.84
C LYS A 81 -7.30 17.37 9.11
N GLU A 82 -6.18 17.21 8.40
CA GLU A 82 -4.99 18.01 8.75
C GLU A 82 -4.96 19.41 8.10
N ARG A 83 -5.68 19.66 7.00
CA ARG A 83 -5.66 20.98 6.33
C ARG A 83 -6.68 21.99 6.87
N ARG A 84 -7.51 21.62 7.85
CA ARG A 84 -8.47 22.56 8.49
C ARG A 84 -7.83 23.55 9.48
N ARG A 85 -6.53 23.44 9.78
CA ARG A 85 -5.84 24.34 10.73
C ARG A 85 -5.28 25.64 10.14
N GLY A 86 -5.35 25.85 8.82
CA GLY A 86 -4.78 27.04 8.17
C GLY A 86 -5.70 28.25 8.00
N ARG A 87 -7.02 28.14 8.28
CA ARG A 87 -7.98 29.23 8.03
C ARG A 87 -8.22 30.05 9.32
N LYS A 88 -7.18 30.73 9.82
CA LYS A 88 -7.34 31.94 10.67
C LYS A 88 -7.21 33.13 9.71
N ARG A 89 -8.34 33.61 9.17
CA ARG A 89 -8.94 34.91 9.56
C ARG A 89 -7.94 36.07 9.48
N ASN A 90 -7.62 36.48 8.26
CA ASN A 90 -7.56 37.91 7.95
C ASN A 90 -9.00 38.34 7.58
N GLU A 91 -9.34 39.62 7.73
CA GLU A 91 -10.67 40.24 7.60
C GLU A 91 -11.62 40.06 8.79
N SER A 92 -11.37 40.88 9.82
CA SER A 92 -12.34 41.88 10.27
C SER A 92 -11.84 43.21 9.64
N ASP A 93 -12.44 43.83 8.61
CA ASP A 93 -13.83 44.30 8.52
C ASP A 93 -14.24 44.85 9.90
N VAL A 94 -14.43 46.14 10.15
CA VAL A 94 -15.07 47.16 9.35
C VAL A 94 -14.65 48.52 9.93
N ARG A 95 -14.72 49.52 9.06
CA ARG A 95 -14.74 50.96 9.36
C ARG A 95 -15.63 51.25 10.58
N ASP A 96 -15.18 52.14 11.46
CA ASP A 96 -16.00 53.07 12.26
C ASP A 96 -15.05 53.93 13.12
N ASN A 97 -14.48 54.98 12.51
CA ASN A 97 -14.49 56.40 12.97
C ASN A 97 -13.70 57.28 11.98
#